data_AF-A0A9X6X2J5-F1
#
_entry.id   AF-A0A9X6X2J5-F1
#
_cell.length_a   1.000
_cell.length_b   1.000
_cell.length_c   1.000
_cell.angle_alpha   90.00
_cell.angle_beta   90.00
_cell.angle_gamma   90.00
#
_symmetry.space_group_name_H-M   'P 1'
#
loop_
_entity.id
_entity.type
_entity.pdbx_description
1 polymer ?
#
loop_
_entity_poly.entity_id
_entity_poly.type
_entity_poly.pdbx_seq_one_letter_code
_entity_poly.pdbx_strand_id
1 'polypeptide(L)' 'MKASMSRKGNCWDNACMENFFSHFKTECFYLTSFRKANEVKLAVRKYIYFYNHQRFQKKLNNLSPYKYRTQVT' A
#
# COMPACT_ATOMS: atom_id res chain seq x y z
N MET A 1 19.56 10.29 9.67
CA MET A 1 18.23 9.62 9.63
C MET A 1 18.09 8.76 10.87
N LYS A 2 17.04 8.95 11.66
CA LYS A 2 16.79 8.15 12.87
C LYS A 2 15.81 7.03 12.51
N ALA A 3 16.23 5.77 12.61
CA ALA A 3 15.37 4.63 12.35
C ALA A 3 14.33 4.53 13.48
N SER A 4 13.04 4.66 13.16
CA SER A 4 11.95 4.37 14.09
C SER A 4 11.67 2.87 14.00
N MET A 5 12.46 2.07 14.72
CA MET A 5 12.16 0.65 14.87
C MET A 5 11.08 0.51 15.93
N SER A 6 9.94 -0.08 15.57
CA SER A 6 8.91 -0.42 16.56
C SER A 6 9.51 -1.34 17.63
N ARG A 7 9.14 -1.14 18.91
CA ARG A 7 9.63 -1.99 20.00
C ARG A 7 9.26 -3.45 19.74
N LYS A 8 10.14 -4.38 20.11
CA LYS A 8 9.88 -5.83 20.02
C LYS A 8 8.52 -6.11 20.71
N GLY A 9 7.55 -6.61 19.95
CA GLY A 9 6.18 -6.88 20.43
C GLY A 9 5.11 -5.84 20.03
N ASN A 10 5.46 -4.73 19.36
CA ASN A 10 4.47 -3.77 18.84
C ASN A 10 4.33 -3.87 17.32
N CYS A 11 3.45 -4.77 16.85
CA CYS A 11 3.21 -5.02 15.43
C CYS A 11 2.38 -3.93 14.74
N TRP A 12 1.67 -3.07 15.49
CA TRP A 12 0.73 -2.10 14.93
C TRP A 12 1.36 -1.11 13.95
N ASP A 13 2.60 -0.68 14.23
CA ASP A 13 3.36 0.23 13.36
C ASP A 13 3.70 -0.42 12.01
N ASN A 14 4.06 -1.71 12.03
CA ASN A 14 4.45 -2.44 10.82
C ASN A 14 3.24 -3.02 10.07
N ALA A 15 2.14 -3.33 10.77
CA ALA A 15 0.98 -4.03 10.22
C ALA A 15 0.40 -3.34 8.98
N CYS A 16 0.35 -2.01 8.95
CA CYS A 16 -0.13 -1.24 7.80
C CYS A 16 0.75 -1.46 6.55
N MET A 17 2.07 -1.43 6.73
CA MET A 17 3.03 -1.65 5.64
C MET A 17 3.07 -3.12 5.21
N GLU A 18 3.01 -4.07 6.17
CA GLU A 18 2.91 -5.50 5.87
C GLU A 18 1.67 -5.81 5.02
N ASN A 19 0.52 -5.24 5.40
CA ASN A 19 -0.71 -5.42 4.64
C ASN A 19 -0.59 -4.83 3.22
N PHE A 20 -0.02 -3.62 3.09
CA PHE A 20 0.23 -3.01 1.78
C PHE A 20 1.11 -3.90 0.90
N PHE A 21 2.23 -4.40 1.43
CA PHE A 21 3.14 -5.25 0.67
C PHE A 21 2.57 -6.62 0.34
N SER A 22 1.75 -7.18 1.22
CA SER A 22 1.00 -8.42 0.94
C SER A 22 0.10 -8.24 -0.28
N HIS A 23 -0.71 -7.18 -0.29
CA HIS A 23 -1.58 -6.82 -1.41
C HIS A 23 -0.81 -6.51 -2.70
N PHE A 24 0.26 -5.72 -2.62
CA PHE A 24 1.07 -5.39 -3.79
C PHE A 24 1.67 -6.63 -4.45
N LYS A 25 2.14 -7.59 -3.65
CA LYS A 25 2.72 -8.82 -4.17
C LYS A 25 1.67 -9.67 -4.87
N THR A 26 0.52 -9.91 -4.24
CA THR A 26 -0.52 -10.80 -4.76
C THR A 26 -1.31 -10.20 -5.92
N GLU A 27 -1.57 -8.89 -5.89
CA GLU A 27 -2.44 -8.22 -6.87
C GLU A 27 -1.66 -7.60 -8.04
N CYS A 28 -0.33 -7.47 -7.95
CA CYS A 28 0.48 -6.87 -9.00
C CYS A 28 1.73 -7.68 -9.32
N PHE A 29 2.58 -7.91 -8.32
CA PHE A 29 3.93 -8.45 -8.56
C PHE A 29 3.92 -9.90 -9.06
N TYR A 30 3.09 -10.77 -8.47
CA TYR A 30 2.99 -12.17 -8.87
C TYR A 30 2.22 -12.40 -10.17
N LEU A 31 1.40 -11.41 -10.58
CA LEU A 31 0.62 -11.47 -11.82
C LEU A 31 1.38 -10.90 -13.03
N THR A 32 2.55 -10.28 -12.80
CA THR A 32 3.29 -9.55 -13.85
C THR A 32 4.72 -10.03 -13.94
N SER A 33 5.19 -10.33 -15.15
CA SER A 33 6.61 -10.57 -15.41
C SER A 33 7.29 -9.26 -15.82
N PHE A 34 8.34 -8.87 -15.12
CA PHE A 34 9.12 -7.66 -15.42
C PHE A 34 10.44 -8.04 -16.10
N ARG A 35 10.80 -7.34 -17.17
CA ARG A 35 12.08 -7.54 -17.89
C ARG A 35 13.10 -6.45 -17.57
N LYS A 36 12.63 -5.25 -17.20
CA LYS A 36 13.47 -4.08 -16.90
C LYS A 36 13.10 -3.48 -15.55
N ALA A 37 14.09 -2.95 -14.84
CA ALA A 37 13.89 -2.26 -13.57
C ALA A 37 12.92 -1.06 -13.68
N ASN A 38 12.87 -0.38 -14.83
CA ASN A 38 11.93 0.72 -15.06
C ASN A 38 10.47 0.27 -15.09
N GLU A 39 10.18 -0.96 -15.55
CA GLU A 39 8.83 -1.51 -15.53
C GLU A 39 8.36 -1.75 -14.09
N VAL A 40 9.26 -2.26 -13.24
CA VAL A 40 8.99 -2.43 -11.80
C VAL A 40 8.71 -1.06 -11.15
N LYS A 41 9.56 -0.05 -11.41
CA LYS A 41 9.35 1.31 -10.88
C LYS A 41 8.00 1.89 -11.30
N LEU A 42 7.61 1.68 -12.56
CA LEU A 42 6.32 2.14 -13.07
C LEU A 42 5.16 1.39 -12.40
N ALA A 43 5.26 0.07 -12.27
CA ALA A 43 4.24 -0.75 -11.62
C ALA A 43 4.04 -0.35 -10.15
N VAL A 44 5.13 -0.14 -9.40
CA VAL A 44 5.08 0.36 -8.02
C VAL A 44 4.37 1.70 -7.95
N ARG A 45 4.72 2.67 -8.80
CA ARG A 45 4.05 4.00 -8.83
C ARG A 45 2.56 3.88 -9.12
N LYS A 46 2.19 3.09 -10.14
CA LYS A 46 0.79 2.86 -10.50
C LYS A 46 0.02 2.20 -9.36
N TYR A 47 0.61 1.20 -8.71
CA TYR A 47 -0.06 0.49 -7.63
C TYR A 47 -0.23 1.37 -6.38
N ILE A 48 0.77 2.20 -6.03
CA ILE A 48 0.64 3.17 -4.93
C ILE A 48 -0.51 4.14 -5.20
N TYR A 49 -0.63 4.65 -6.43
CA TYR A 49 -1.73 5.53 -6.80
C TYR A 49 -3.08 4.82 -6.69
N PHE A 50 -3.21 3.63 -7.26
CA PHE A 50 -4.41 2.80 -7.15
C PHE A 50 -4.79 2.54 -5.69
N TYR A 51 -3.85 2.09 -4.88
CA TYR A 51 -4.08 1.75 -3.47
C TYR A 51 -4.61 2.94 -2.67
N ASN A 52 -4.05 4.14 -2.88
CA ASN A 52 -4.43 5.32 -2.12
C ASN A 52 -5.69 6.01 -2.63
N HIS A 53 -5.88 6.09 -3.96
CA HIS A 53 -6.92 6.93 -4.55
C HIS A 53 -8.14 6.15 -5.05
N GLN A 54 -7.98 4.86 -5.38
CA GLN A 54 -8.99 4.10 -6.11
C GLN A 54 -9.47 2.84 -5.37
N ARG A 55 -8.64 2.25 -4.50
CA ARG A 55 -8.97 1.02 -3.78
C ARG A 55 -10.11 1.24 -2.80
N PHE A 56 -11.27 0.66 -3.06
CA PHE A 56 -12.39 0.66 -2.13
C PHE A 56 -12.11 -0.25 -0.94
N GLN A 57 -12.32 0.26 0.27
CA GLN A 57 -12.20 -0.53 1.49
C GLN A 57 -13.54 -0.56 2.23
N LYS A 58 -14.09 -1.77 2.44
CA LYS A 58 -15.35 -1.96 3.17
C LYS A 58 -15.33 -1.30 4.55
N LYS A 59 -14.18 -1.38 5.25
CA LYS A 59 -13.96 -0.75 6.56
C LYS A 59 -13.99 0.79 6.52
N LEU A 60 -13.78 1.39 5.34
CA LEU A 60 -13.78 2.84 5.13
C LEU A 60 -15.07 3.30 4.43
N ASN A 61 -16.21 2.64 4.68
CA ASN A 61 -17.47 2.93 4.02
C ASN A 61 -17.38 2.90 2.48
N ASN A 62 -16.64 1.93 1.93
CA ASN A 62 -16.37 1.79 0.50
C ASN A 62 -15.69 3.04 -0.12
N LEU A 63 -14.92 3.79 0.67
CA LEU A 63 -14.10 4.89 0.20
C LEU A 63 -12.67 4.41 -0.04
N SER A 64 -11.94 5.16 -0.87
CA SER A 64 -10.49 5.02 -0.94
C SER A 64 -9.81 5.66 0.27
N PRO A 65 -8.60 5.22 0.64
CA PRO A 65 -7.86 5.79 1.77
C PRO A 65 -7.78 7.32 1.72
N TYR A 66 -7.50 7.88 0.53
CA TYR A 66 -7.46 9.32 0.31
C TYR A 66 -8.82 9.97 0.57
N LYS A 67 -9.89 9.45 -0.05
CA LYS A 67 -11.25 10.02 0.11
C LYS A 67 -11.75 9.95 1.54
N TYR A 68 -11.43 8.87 2.26
CA TYR A 68 -11.75 8.74 3.68
C TYR A 68 -11.04 9.84 4.48
N ARG A 69 -9.73 10.02 4.26
CA ARG A 69 -8.95 11.06 4.97
C ARG A 69 -9.45 12.48 4.69
N THR A 70 -9.87 12.80 3.46
CA THR A 70 -10.37 14.13 3.10
C THR A 70 -11.79 14.43 3.57
N GLN A 71 -12.58 13.40 3.91
CA GLN A 71 -13.93 13.57 4.50
C GLN A 71 -13.93 13.71 6.02
N VAL A 72 -12.83 13.30 6.68
CA VAL A 72 -12.63 13.43 8.13
C VAL A 72 -12.04 14.80 8.49
N THR A 73 -12.12 15.78 7.59
CA THR A 73 -11.81 17.21 7.84
C THR A 73 -13.11 17.99 7.83
#